data_AF-A0A6B3CA08-F1
#
_entry.id   AF-A0A6B3CA08-F1
#
_cell.length_a   1.000
_cell.length_b   1.000
_cell.length_c   1.000
_cell.angle_alpha   90.00
_cell.angle_beta   90.00
_cell.angle_gamma   90.00
#
_symmetry.space_group_name_H-M   'P 1'
#
loop_
_entity.id
_entity.type
_entity.pdbx_description
1 polymer ?
#
loop_
_entity_poly.entity_id
_entity_poly.type
_entity_poly.pdbx_seq_one_letter_code
_entity_poly.pdbx_strand_id
1 'polypeptide(L)'
;NVGWNGSLGTGASAQFGFNGSWSGSNGVPASFTLNGTTCTGGVTQPTTQPTTQPTTQPTTQPTTPPVSSSQFYVDPETAAYAAWQAASGNDKNLLAKIALTPQALWIGDWASAAETQATVRDYTGRART
;
A
#
# COMPACT_ATOMS: atom_id res chain seq x y z
N ASN A 1 -32.70 -14.84 -19.95
CA ASN A 1 -31.45 -15.02 -20.72
C ASN A 1 -30.61 -16.03 -19.93
N VAL A 2 -30.20 -17.14 -20.55
CA VAL A 2 -29.41 -18.19 -19.87
C VAL A 2 -28.01 -17.62 -19.58
N GLY A 3 -27.38 -17.88 -18.43
CA GLY A 3 -26.17 -17.17 -17.99
C GLY A 3 -24.96 -17.18 -18.97
N TRP A 4 -24.95 -18.11 -19.92
CA TRP A 4 -23.93 -18.23 -20.97
C TRP A 4 -24.23 -17.38 -22.24
N ASN A 5 -25.41 -16.75 -22.32
CA ASN A 5 -25.89 -15.92 -23.44
C ASN A 5 -25.88 -14.42 -23.12
N GLY A 6 -25.09 -14.01 -22.12
CA GLY A 6 -24.90 -12.62 -21.76
C GLY A 6 -24.00 -11.88 -22.74
N SER A 7 -24.13 -10.55 -22.79
CA SER A 7 -23.20 -9.71 -23.54
C SER A 7 -21.84 -9.65 -22.82
N LEU A 8 -20.75 -9.88 -23.56
CA LEU A 8 -19.39 -9.65 -23.10
C LEU A 8 -19.01 -8.17 -23.33
N GLY A 9 -18.78 -7.45 -22.23
CA GLY A 9 -18.26 -6.07 -22.29
C GLY A 9 -16.78 -6.01 -22.71
N THR A 10 -16.30 -4.82 -23.04
CA THR A 10 -14.89 -4.59 -23.39
C THR A 10 -13.96 -5.04 -22.26
N GLY A 11 -12.96 -5.87 -22.58
CA GLY A 11 -11.99 -6.40 -21.62
C GLY A 11 -12.50 -7.54 -20.74
N ALA A 12 -13.77 -7.94 -20.87
CA ALA A 12 -14.31 -9.10 -20.16
C ALA A 12 -13.90 -10.41 -20.85
N SER A 13 -13.87 -11.50 -20.07
CA SER A 13 -13.61 -12.85 -20.55
C SER A 13 -14.77 -13.78 -20.18
N ALA A 14 -14.98 -14.80 -21.00
CA ALA A 14 -15.85 -15.93 -20.69
C ALA A 14 -15.06 -17.22 -20.89
N GLN A 15 -15.23 -18.16 -19.97
CA GLN A 15 -14.63 -19.49 -20.06
C GLN A 15 -15.75 -20.51 -20.27
N PHE A 16 -15.62 -21.33 -21.30
CA PHE A 16 -16.48 -22.48 -21.53
C PHE A 16 -15.62 -23.71 -21.80
N GLY A 17 -16.10 -24.86 -21.34
CA GLY A 17 -15.54 -26.14 -21.75
C GLY A 17 -16.19 -26.59 -23.06
N PHE A 18 -15.44 -27.30 -23.90
CA PHE A 18 -16.01 -28.06 -25.01
C PHE A 18 -15.66 -29.53 -24.84
N ASN A 19 -16.57 -30.42 -25.25
CA ASN A 19 -16.28 -31.83 -25.46
C ASN A 19 -16.62 -32.13 -26.92
N GLY A 20 -15.64 -32.60 -27.68
CA GLY A 20 -15.76 -32.81 -29.12
C GLY A 20 -15.32 -34.22 -29.50
N SER A 21 -16.06 -34.84 -30.43
CA SER A 21 -15.68 -36.08 -31.09
C SER A 21 -15.52 -35.83 -32.59
N TRP A 22 -14.45 -36.35 -33.21
CA TRP A 22 -14.16 -36.18 -34.64
C TRP A 22 -13.84 -37.53 -35.29
N SER A 23 -14.20 -37.71 -36.56
CA SER A 23 -13.73 -38.82 -37.42
C SER A 23 -13.25 -38.28 -38.77
N GLY A 24 -12.20 -38.89 -39.34
CA GLY A 24 -11.53 -38.39 -40.56
C GLY A 24 -10.44 -37.35 -40.28
N SER A 25 -10.16 -36.45 -41.23
CA SER A 25 -9.06 -35.46 -41.13
C SER A 25 -9.51 -34.15 -40.45
N ASN A 26 -8.83 -33.75 -39.37
CA ASN A 26 -9.12 -32.51 -38.62
C ASN A 26 -8.07 -31.43 -38.92
N GLY A 27 -8.27 -30.71 -40.02
CA GLY A 27 -7.38 -29.61 -40.42
C GLY A 27 -7.50 -28.40 -39.49
N VAL A 28 -6.42 -27.64 -39.36
CA VAL A 28 -6.43 -26.38 -38.60
C VAL A 28 -7.43 -25.40 -39.25
N PRO A 29 -8.43 -24.87 -38.51
CA PRO A 29 -9.34 -23.87 -39.05
C PRO A 29 -8.59 -22.60 -39.46
N ALA A 30 -8.83 -22.12 -40.68
CA ALA A 30 -8.21 -20.90 -41.19
C ALA A 30 -8.87 -19.61 -40.65
N SER A 31 -10.10 -19.69 -40.12
CA SER A 31 -10.83 -18.56 -39.55
C SER A 31 -11.88 -19.03 -38.53
N PHE A 32 -12.25 -18.12 -37.62
CA PHE A 32 -13.39 -18.28 -36.74
C PHE A 32 -14.16 -16.96 -36.65
N THR A 33 -15.46 -17.04 -36.41
CA THR A 33 -16.33 -15.85 -36.25
C THR A 33 -16.98 -15.86 -34.87
N LEU A 34 -17.13 -14.69 -34.28
CA LEU A 34 -17.92 -14.46 -33.07
C LEU A 34 -19.04 -13.49 -33.40
N ASN A 35 -20.31 -13.91 -33.22
CA ASN A 35 -21.50 -13.10 -33.55
C ASN A 35 -21.46 -12.49 -34.96
N GLY A 36 -21.05 -13.29 -35.95
CA GLY A 36 -20.92 -12.85 -37.35
C GLY A 36 -19.70 -11.98 -37.66
N THR A 37 -18.87 -11.66 -36.67
CA THR A 37 -17.62 -10.90 -36.85
C THR A 37 -16.44 -11.85 -36.94
N THR A 38 -15.70 -11.81 -38.05
CA THR A 38 -14.46 -12.58 -38.22
C THR A 38 -13.42 -12.14 -37.22
N CYS A 39 -12.90 -13.10 -36.45
CA CYS A 39 -11.77 -12.86 -35.58
C CYS A 39 -10.49 -12.91 -36.42
N THR A 40 -9.88 -11.76 -36.65
CA THR A 40 -8.68 -11.60 -37.50
C THR A 40 -7.38 -11.89 -36.74
N GLY A 41 -7.45 -12.24 -35.45
CA GLY A 41 -6.28 -12.37 -34.57
C GLY A 41 -5.61 -11.04 -34.22
N GLY A 42 -6.00 -9.95 -34.87
CA GLY A 42 -5.53 -8.60 -34.58
C GLY A 42 -6.24 -8.03 -33.36
N VAL A 43 -5.61 -8.11 -32.20
CA VAL A 43 -5.95 -7.24 -31.08
C VAL A 43 -5.14 -5.96 -31.24
N THR A 44 -5.78 -4.83 -31.49
CA THR A 44 -5.13 -3.55 -31.19
C THR A 44 -4.97 -3.51 -29.69
N GLN A 45 -3.73 -3.64 -29.21
CA GLN A 45 -3.43 -3.44 -27.80
C GLN A 45 -3.97 -2.05 -27.41
N PRO A 46 -4.77 -1.93 -26.33
CA PRO A 46 -5.12 -0.62 -25.83
C PRO A 46 -3.82 0.14 -25.60
N THR A 47 -3.61 1.25 -26.30
CA THR A 47 -2.52 2.14 -25.95
C THR A 47 -2.92 2.79 -24.63
N THR A 48 -2.51 2.22 -23.51
CA THR A 48 -2.29 3.01 -22.32
C THR A 48 -1.16 3.95 -22.69
N GLN A 49 -1.46 5.16 -23.18
CA GLN A 49 -0.49 6.22 -23.09
C GLN A 49 -0.21 6.34 -21.58
N PRO A 50 0.99 6.04 -21.10
CA PRO A 50 1.28 6.26 -19.69
C PRO A 50 1.12 7.76 -19.47
N THR A 51 0.18 8.15 -18.61
CA THR A 51 0.34 9.43 -17.93
C THR A 51 1.69 9.37 -17.22
N THR A 52 2.43 10.48 -17.28
CA THR A 52 3.78 10.63 -16.71
C THR A 52 3.93 9.86 -15.41
N GLN A 53 4.73 8.80 -15.42
CA GLN A 53 5.14 8.12 -14.19
C GLN A 53 5.77 9.16 -13.27
N PRO A 54 5.37 9.28 -12.00
CA PRO A 54 6.13 10.06 -11.04
C PRO A 54 7.55 9.49 -11.01
N THR A 55 8.53 10.23 -11.54
CA THR A 55 9.92 9.89 -11.32
C THR A 55 10.22 10.23 -9.87
N THR A 56 10.03 9.28 -8.96
CA THR A 56 10.70 9.34 -7.65
C THR A 56 12.16 9.05 -7.92
N GLN A 57 12.93 10.09 -8.23
CA GLN A 57 14.38 10.02 -8.08
C GLN A 57 14.64 9.55 -6.64
N PRO A 58 15.46 8.51 -6.41
CA PRO A 58 15.87 8.15 -5.06
C PRO A 58 16.45 9.40 -4.42
N THR A 59 15.82 9.88 -3.35
CA THR A 59 16.41 10.93 -2.53
C THR A 59 17.76 10.42 -2.07
N THR A 60 18.80 11.23 -2.22
CA THR A 60 20.12 10.94 -1.67
C THR A 60 19.98 10.47 -0.23
N GLN A 61 20.65 9.37 0.14
CA GLN A 61 20.68 8.89 1.52
C GLN A 61 21.10 10.06 2.43
N PRO A 62 20.38 10.31 3.55
CA PRO A 62 20.76 11.34 4.49
C PRO A 62 22.22 11.16 4.91
N THR A 63 23.06 12.13 4.56
CA THR A 63 24.50 12.09 4.85
C THR A 63 24.81 12.63 6.24
N THR A 64 23.79 13.03 7.00
CA THR A 64 23.93 13.50 8.37
C THR A 64 24.32 12.33 9.27
N PRO A 65 25.41 12.45 10.05
CA PRO A 65 25.76 11.43 11.03
C PRO A 65 24.62 11.24 12.05
N PRO A 66 24.47 10.05 12.63
CA PRO A 66 23.49 9.80 13.68
C PRO A 66 23.71 10.78 14.84
N VAL A 67 22.66 11.49 15.22
CA VAL A 67 22.67 12.41 16.38
C VAL A 67 22.74 11.61 17.68
N SER A 68 23.34 12.20 18.73
CA SER A 68 23.39 11.58 20.05
C SER A 68 21.97 11.37 20.59
N SER A 69 21.74 10.28 21.34
CA SER A 69 20.44 10.01 21.95
C SER A 69 19.95 11.12 22.87
N SER A 70 20.88 11.88 23.47
CA SER A 70 20.58 13.06 24.28
C SER A 70 19.94 14.22 23.51
N GLN A 71 19.92 14.16 22.17
CA GLN A 71 19.32 15.17 21.31
C GLN A 71 17.92 14.78 20.84
N PHE A 72 17.47 13.55 21.12
CA PHE A 72 16.11 13.13 20.79
C PHE A 72 15.13 13.56 21.87
N TYR A 73 13.90 13.87 21.43
CA TYR A 73 12.82 14.30 22.30
C TYR A 73 12.31 13.15 23.19
N VAL A 74 12.24 13.39 24.49
CA VAL A 74 11.54 12.53 25.44
C VAL A 74 10.10 13.00 25.52
N ASP A 75 9.17 12.17 25.05
CA ASP A 75 7.75 12.51 25.02
C ASP A 75 7.08 12.26 26.40
N PRO A 76 6.65 13.32 27.11
CA PRO A 76 6.03 13.22 28.42
C PRO A 76 4.58 12.67 28.35
N GLU A 77 4.02 12.49 27.17
CA GLU A 77 2.66 11.97 26.97
C GLU A 77 2.61 10.46 26.75
N THR A 78 3.76 9.78 26.72
CA THR A 78 3.79 8.32 26.56
C THR A 78 3.22 7.60 27.78
N ALA A 79 2.62 6.43 27.54
CA ALA A 79 2.13 5.57 28.62
C ALA A 79 3.25 5.17 29.60
N ALA A 80 4.48 4.98 29.12
CA ALA A 80 5.65 4.71 29.96
C ALA A 80 5.96 5.88 30.89
N TYR A 81 5.89 7.12 30.39
CA TYR A 81 6.10 8.32 31.19
C TYR A 81 5.02 8.51 32.25
N ALA A 82 3.75 8.27 31.90
CA ALA A 82 2.65 8.29 32.86
C ALA A 82 2.83 7.24 33.97
N ALA A 83 3.21 6.01 33.62
CA ALA A 83 3.48 4.94 34.59
C ALA A 83 4.66 5.28 35.51
N TRP A 84 5.74 5.85 34.96
CA TRP A 84 6.90 6.29 35.73
C TRP A 84 6.56 7.41 36.72
N GLN A 85 5.74 8.38 36.30
CA GLN A 85 5.28 9.44 37.19
C GLN A 85 4.49 8.88 38.38
N ALA A 86 3.59 7.93 38.13
CA ALA A 86 2.77 7.29 39.15
C ALA A 86 3.55 6.34 40.09
N ALA A 87 4.70 5.82 39.64
CA ALA A 87 5.50 4.88 40.42
C ALA A 87 6.35 5.52 41.52
N SER A 88 6.75 4.69 42.49
CA SER A 88 7.69 5.04 43.56
C SER A 88 8.71 3.92 43.78
N GLY A 89 9.73 4.17 44.61
CA GLY A 89 10.72 3.16 45.00
C GLY A 89 11.46 2.54 43.81
N ASN A 90 11.69 1.24 43.87
CA ASN A 90 12.47 0.53 42.86
C ASN A 90 11.78 0.50 41.49
N ASP A 91 10.44 0.45 41.47
CA ASP A 91 9.67 0.47 40.22
C ASP A 91 9.82 1.80 39.48
N LYS A 92 9.88 2.93 40.21
CA LYS A 92 10.18 4.22 39.61
C LYS A 92 11.57 4.23 38.96
N ASN A 93 12.56 3.62 39.61
CA ASN A 93 13.92 3.52 39.07
C ASN A 93 13.99 2.64 37.82
N LEU A 94 13.22 1.55 37.78
CA LEU A 94 13.15 0.67 36.61
C LEU A 94 12.39 1.34 35.45
N LEU A 95 11.24 1.96 35.73
CA LEU A 95 10.44 2.65 34.73
C LEU A 95 11.16 3.87 34.15
N ALA A 96 12.01 4.55 34.93
CA ALA A 96 12.82 5.66 34.44
C ALA A 96 13.68 5.27 33.22
N LYS A 97 14.20 4.03 33.20
CA LYS A 97 15.02 3.54 32.08
C LYS A 97 14.24 3.45 30.77
N ILE A 98 12.93 3.24 30.85
CA ILE A 98 12.05 3.15 29.67
C ILE A 98 11.48 4.53 29.34
N ALA A 99 10.91 5.20 30.34
CA ALA A 99 10.21 6.47 30.21
C ALA A 99 11.11 7.66 29.82
N LEU A 100 12.37 7.65 30.25
CA LEU A 100 13.33 8.73 29.98
C LEU A 100 14.26 8.41 28.80
N THR A 101 14.04 7.28 28.12
CA THR A 101 14.72 6.98 26.87
C THR A 101 13.86 7.51 25.72
N PRO A 102 14.37 8.38 24.83
CA PRO A 102 13.63 8.86 23.68
C PRO A 102 13.10 7.72 22.81
N GLN A 103 11.84 7.85 22.38
CA GLN A 103 11.12 6.88 21.55
C GLN A 103 10.55 7.58 20.31
N ALA A 104 9.98 6.80 19.40
CA ALA A 104 9.30 7.33 18.23
C ALA A 104 7.79 7.45 18.47
N LEU A 105 7.19 8.52 17.96
CA LEU A 105 5.75 8.61 17.77
C LEU A 105 5.32 7.74 16.58
N TRP A 106 4.32 6.90 16.79
CA TRP A 106 3.74 6.06 15.74
C TRP A 106 2.48 6.71 15.16
N ILE A 107 2.47 6.94 13.86
CA ILE A 107 1.30 7.41 13.09
C ILE A 107 1.06 6.40 11.98
N GLY A 108 -0.18 5.94 11.84
CA GLY A 108 -0.55 4.96 10.82
C GLY A 108 -1.90 5.25 10.17
N ASP A 109 -2.40 4.29 9.41
CA ASP A 109 -3.59 4.38 8.56
C ASP A 109 -4.92 4.55 9.34
N TRP A 110 -4.88 4.36 10.66
CA TRP A 110 -5.99 4.63 11.57
C TRP A 110 -6.30 6.12 11.78
N ALA A 111 -5.40 7.03 11.38
CA ALA A 111 -5.61 8.47 11.47
C ALA A 111 -5.88 9.08 10.09
N SER A 112 -6.82 10.02 10.01
CA SER A 112 -7.02 10.82 8.80
C SER A 112 -5.78 11.67 8.48
N ALA A 113 -5.69 12.16 7.24
CA ALA A 113 -4.61 13.06 6.83
C ALA A 113 -4.59 14.36 7.66
N ALA A 114 -5.77 14.87 8.02
CA ALA A 114 -5.90 16.08 8.83
C ALA A 114 -5.41 15.86 10.28
N GLU A 115 -5.81 14.73 10.89
CA GLU A 115 -5.33 14.34 12.22
C GLU A 115 -3.83 14.10 12.23
N THR A 116 -3.31 13.37 11.24
CA THR A 116 -1.87 13.16 11.06
C THR A 116 -1.11 14.49 11.02
N GLN A 117 -1.60 15.46 10.23
CA GLN A 117 -0.94 16.76 10.11
C GLN A 117 -0.98 17.55 11.43
N ALA A 118 -2.09 17.48 12.17
CA ALA A 118 -2.22 18.10 13.49
C ALA A 118 -1.26 17.46 14.50
N THR A 119 -1.23 16.14 14.57
CA THR A 119 -0.35 15.36 15.44
C THR A 119 1.12 15.66 15.18
N VAL A 120 1.55 15.71 13.91
CA VAL A 120 2.94 16.04 13.55
C VAL A 120 3.29 17.47 13.97
N ARG A 121 2.38 18.45 13.76
CA ARG A 121 2.61 19.84 14.19
C ARG A 121 2.73 19.97 15.70
N ASP A 122 1.85 19.30 16.45
CA ASP A 122 1.89 19.31 17.91
C ASP A 122 3.19 18.68 18.43
N TYR A 123 3.50 17.45 17.99
CA TYR A 123 4.67 16.70 18.46
C TYR A 123 5.98 17.43 18.16
N THR A 124 6.13 17.96 16.94
CA THR A 124 7.32 18.74 16.57
C THR A 124 7.36 20.11 17.24
N GLY A 125 6.20 20.68 17.61
CA GLY A 125 6.12 21.89 18.43
C GLY A 125 6.67 21.65 19.83
N ARG A 126 6.23 20.57 20.48
CA ARG A 126 6.71 20.17 21.82
C ARG A 126 8.18 19.73 21.83
N ALA A 127 8.67 19.13 20.74
CA ALA A 127 10.07 18.69 20.64
C ALA A 127 11.08 19.85 20.49
N ARG A 128 10.62 21.07 20.25
CA ARG A 128 11.49 22.26 20.09
C ARG A 128 11.69 23.05 21.38
N THR A 129 10.92 22.78 22.43
CA THR A 129 10.97 23.48 23.74
C THR A 129 11.83 22.71 24.72
#